data_AF-A0A356IQM2-F1
#
_entry.id   AF-A0A356IQM2-F1
#
_cell.length_a   1.000
_cell.length_b   1.000
_cell.length_c   1.000
_cell.angle_alpha   90.00
_cell.angle_beta   90.00
_cell.angle_gamma   90.00
#
_symmetry.space_group_name_H-M   'P 1'
#
loop_
_entity.id
_entity.type
_entity.pdbx_description
1 polymer ?
#
loop_
_entity_poly.entity_id
_entity_poly.type
_entity_poly.pdbx_seq_one_letter_code
_entity_poly.pdbx_strand_id
1 'polypeptide(L)'
;MLDTIKQDWFSNIRGDLLAGIVVALALVPEAIAFSIIAGVDPKVGLYASFCIAVVIAFVGGRPGMISAATGAMALLMVTLVKEHGLQYLLAATLLTGVFQILAGFLKLGSLMRFV
;
A
#
# COMPACT_ATOMS: atom_id res chain seq x y z
N MET A 1 -26.82 5.51 1.80
CA MET A 1 -25.86 4.53 1.24
C MET A 1 -25.58 4.81 -0.24
N LEU A 2 -26.60 4.82 -1.12
CA LEU A 2 -26.40 5.16 -2.54
C LEU A 2 -25.95 6.62 -2.76
N ASP A 3 -26.49 7.57 -2.00
CA ASP A 3 -26.09 8.99 -2.11
C ASP A 3 -24.66 9.23 -1.59
N THR A 4 -24.25 8.48 -0.56
CA THR A 4 -22.88 8.49 -0.01
C THR A 4 -21.89 7.99 -1.06
N ILE A 5 -22.20 6.87 -1.73
CA ILE A 5 -21.35 6.33 -2.82
C ILE A 5 -21.26 7.33 -3.98
N LYS A 6 -22.37 7.98 -4.35
CA LYS A 6 -22.35 9.01 -5.41
C LYS A 6 -21.49 10.23 -5.03
N GLN A 7 -21.55 10.66 -3.77
CA GLN A 7 -20.69 11.74 -3.27
C GLN A 7 -19.22 11.29 -3.21
N ASP A 8 -18.93 10.10 -2.72
CA ASP A 8 -17.55 9.63 -2.59
C ASP A 8 -16.85 9.42 -3.95
N TRP A 9 -17.60 8.97 -4.97
CA TRP A 9 -17.02 8.66 -6.28
C TRP A 9 -17.00 9.83 -7.27
N PHE A 10 -17.98 10.74 -7.18
CA PHE A 10 -18.20 11.75 -8.22
C PHE A 10 -18.34 13.18 -7.69
N SER A 11 -18.13 13.44 -6.40
CA SER A 11 -18.25 14.81 -5.87
C SER A 11 -17.17 15.77 -6.39
N ASN A 12 -15.93 15.31 -6.57
CA ASN A 12 -14.80 16.19 -6.91
C ASN A 12 -13.78 15.58 -7.88
N ILE A 13 -14.25 15.18 -9.06
CA ILE A 13 -13.43 14.54 -10.10
C ILE A 13 -12.15 15.35 -10.43
N ARG A 14 -12.24 16.68 -10.50
CA ARG A 14 -11.08 17.54 -10.81
C ARG A 14 -10.05 17.54 -9.69
N GLY A 15 -10.50 17.67 -8.44
CA GLY A 15 -9.60 17.65 -7.28
C GLY A 15 -8.93 16.29 -7.10
N ASP A 16 -9.71 15.21 -7.23
CA ASP A 16 -9.21 13.85 -7.07
C ASP A 16 -8.20 13.46 -8.15
N LEU A 17 -8.47 13.86 -9.41
CA LEU A 17 -7.52 13.64 -10.52
C LEU A 17 -6.21 14.40 -10.31
N LEU A 18 -6.29 15.69 -9.94
CA LEU A 18 -5.10 16.51 -9.69
C LEU A 18 -4.29 15.96 -8.50
N ALA A 19 -4.96 15.63 -7.40
CA ALA A 19 -4.32 15.03 -6.23
C ALA A 19 -3.66 13.70 -6.59
N GLY A 20 -4.34 12.83 -7.32
CA GLY A 20 -3.81 11.56 -7.79
C GLY A 20 -2.56 11.71 -8.65
N ILE A 21 -2.54 12.65 -9.60
CA ILE A 21 -1.37 12.93 -10.44
C ILE A 21 -0.19 13.44 -9.60
N VAL A 22 -0.43 14.39 -8.70
CA VAL A 22 0.63 14.97 -7.84
C VAL A 22 1.24 13.90 -6.94
N VAL A 23 0.39 13.09 -6.29
CA VAL A 23 0.82 11.99 -5.45
C VAL A 23 1.57 10.94 -6.27
N ALA A 24 1.06 10.55 -7.44
CA ALA A 24 1.73 9.57 -8.29
C ALA A 24 3.16 10.03 -8.65
N LEU A 25 3.33 11.30 -9.04
CA LEU A 25 4.65 11.86 -9.33
C LEU A 25 5.57 11.88 -8.10
N ALA A 26 5.02 12.14 -6.91
CA ALA A 26 5.77 12.08 -5.66
C ALA A 26 6.19 10.64 -5.27
N LEU A 27 5.33 9.65 -5.54
CA LEU A 27 5.55 8.24 -5.17
C LEU A 27 6.61 7.54 -6.04
N VAL A 28 6.81 7.96 -7.30
CA VAL A 28 7.79 7.31 -8.19
C VAL A 28 9.21 7.28 -7.58
N PRO A 29 9.82 8.43 -7.21
CA PRO A 29 11.15 8.40 -6.61
C PRO A 29 11.18 7.71 -5.23
N GLU A 30 10.10 7.82 -4.46
CA GLU A 30 9.98 7.20 -3.13
C GLU A 30 10.02 5.66 -3.22
N ALA A 31 9.22 5.07 -4.12
CA ALA A 31 9.19 3.63 -4.34
C ALA A 31 10.52 3.08 -4.87
N ILE A 32 11.21 3.85 -5.73
CA ILE A 32 12.54 3.51 -6.22
C ILE A 32 13.55 3.51 -5.06
N ALA A 33 13.57 4.57 -4.25
CA ALA A 33 14.48 4.69 -3.12
C ALA A 33 14.29 3.56 -2.10
N PHE A 34 13.04 3.22 -1.74
CA PHE A 34 12.76 2.15 -0.80
C PHE A 34 13.09 0.76 -1.34
N SER A 35 12.93 0.52 -2.65
CA SER A 35 13.38 -0.73 -3.27
C SER A 35 14.90 -0.91 -3.16
N ILE A 36 15.65 0.18 -3.40
CA ILE A 36 17.12 0.18 -3.27
C ILE A 36 17.52 -0.07 -1.81
N ILE A 37 16.85 0.57 -0.85
CA ILE A 37 17.10 0.34 0.58
C ILE A 37 16.83 -1.12 0.96
N ALA A 38 15.74 -1.72 0.45
CA ALA A 38 15.40 -3.12 0.67
C ALA A 38 16.30 -4.12 -0.07
N GLY A 39 17.23 -3.65 -0.90
CA GLY A 39 18.15 -4.49 -1.67
C GLY A 39 17.49 -5.23 -2.84
N VAL A 40 16.40 -4.69 -3.40
CA VAL A 40 15.66 -5.27 -4.53
C VAL A 40 15.64 -4.33 -5.75
N ASP A 41 15.31 -4.88 -6.92
CA ASP A 41 15.17 -4.09 -8.15
C ASP A 41 14.05 -3.03 -7.99
N PRO A 42 14.27 -1.76 -8.42
CA PRO A 42 13.26 -0.69 -8.36
C PRO A 42 11.89 -1.04 -8.94
N LYS A 43 11.82 -1.95 -9.91
CA LYS A 43 10.57 -2.44 -10.48
C LYS A 43 9.66 -3.06 -9.42
N VAL A 44 10.22 -3.70 -8.40
CA VAL A 44 9.46 -4.37 -7.33
C VAL A 44 8.64 -3.35 -6.54
N GLY A 45 9.24 -2.24 -6.11
CA GLY A 45 8.53 -1.20 -5.37
C GLY A 45 7.52 -0.43 -6.23
N LEU A 46 7.82 -0.22 -7.51
CA LEU A 46 6.89 0.40 -8.45
C LEU A 46 5.65 -0.48 -8.69
N TYR A 47 5.86 -1.79 -8.90
CA TYR A 47 4.76 -2.74 -9.02
C TYR A 47 3.96 -2.86 -7.74
N ALA A 48 4.63 -2.91 -6.58
CA ALA A 48 3.94 -2.93 -5.28
C ALA A 48 3.05 -1.69 -5.10
N SER A 49 3.58 -0.50 -5.39
CA SER A 49 2.85 0.77 -5.25
C SER A 49 1.64 0.83 -6.18
N PHE A 50 1.81 0.44 -7.45
CA PHE A 50 0.71 0.39 -8.41
C PHE A 50 -0.37 -0.61 -7.98
N CYS A 51 0.01 -1.86 -7.68
CA CYS A 51 -0.94 -2.91 -7.32
C CYS A 51 -1.73 -2.57 -6.05
N ILE A 52 -1.06 -2.06 -5.01
CA ILE A 52 -1.73 -1.68 -3.75
C ILE A 52 -2.65 -0.48 -3.98
N ALA A 53 -2.21 0.55 -4.72
CA ALA A 53 -3.06 1.71 -4.99
C ALA A 53 -4.34 1.32 -5.75
N VAL A 54 -4.24 0.46 -6.76
CA VAL A 54 -5.41 -0.05 -7.49
C VAL A 54 -6.33 -0.85 -6.58
N VAL A 55 -5.80 -1.79 -5.79
CA VAL A 55 -6.63 -2.65 -4.92
C VAL A 55 -7.33 -1.81 -3.83
N ILE A 56 -6.60 -0.89 -3.18
CA ILE A 56 -7.14 -0.06 -2.11
C ILE A 56 -8.12 1.01 -2.64
N ALA A 57 -8.00 1.44 -3.90
CA ALA A 57 -9.01 2.32 -4.51
C ALA A 57 -10.41 1.68 -4.54
N PHE A 58 -10.51 0.34 -4.60
CA PHE A 58 -11.78 -0.39 -4.60
C PHE A 58 -12.17 -0.94 -3.21
N VAL A 59 -11.21 -1.47 -2.46
CA VAL A 59 -11.47 -2.23 -1.21
C VAL A 59 -11.13 -1.42 0.05
N GLY A 60 -10.49 -0.26 -0.09
CA GLY A 60 -10.07 0.58 1.02
C GLY A 60 -11.25 1.13 1.84
N GLY A 61 -11.07 1.18 3.16
CA GLY A 61 -12.10 1.68 4.08
C GLY A 61 -12.16 3.21 4.23
N ARG A 62 -11.17 3.93 3.69
CA ARG A 62 -11.08 5.40 3.80
C ARG A 62 -10.69 6.04 2.47
N PRO A 63 -11.66 6.63 1.73
CA PRO A 63 -11.40 7.34 0.48
C PRO A 63 -10.33 8.43 0.64
N GLY A 64 -9.49 8.60 -0.38
CA GLY A 64 -8.41 9.59 -0.41
C GLY A 64 -7.13 9.19 0.34
N MET A 65 -7.11 8.06 1.05
CA MET A 65 -5.90 7.54 1.69
C MET A 65 -5.06 6.72 0.70
N ILE A 66 -3.80 7.10 0.53
CA ILE A 66 -2.87 6.44 -0.39
C ILE A 66 -2.17 5.30 0.33
N SER A 67 -2.11 4.13 -0.31
CA SER A 67 -1.36 2.97 0.15
C SER A 67 -0.38 2.55 -0.95
N ALA A 68 0.90 2.49 -0.61
CA ALA A 68 1.99 2.21 -1.54
C ALA A 68 3.23 1.64 -0.80
N ALA A 69 4.37 1.54 -1.48
CA ALA A 69 5.63 1.17 -0.84
C ALA A 69 6.09 2.25 0.15
N THR A 70 6.34 1.88 1.41
CA THR A 70 6.81 2.80 2.46
C THR A 70 8.11 2.29 3.08
N GLY A 71 8.89 3.22 3.64
CA GLY A 71 10.13 2.90 4.35
C GLY A 71 9.93 1.98 5.55
N ALA A 72 8.79 2.10 6.24
CA ALA A 72 8.43 1.26 7.38
C ALA A 72 8.40 -0.24 7.00
N MET A 73 7.87 -0.57 5.82
CA MET A 73 7.90 -1.95 5.32
C MET A 73 9.25 -2.32 4.71
N ALA A 74 9.87 -1.43 3.93
CA ALA A 74 11.13 -1.71 3.25
C ALA A 74 12.27 -2.07 4.22
N LEU A 75 12.39 -1.34 5.32
CA LEU A 75 13.45 -1.56 6.32
C LEU A 75 13.36 -2.93 7.01
N LEU A 76 12.14 -3.46 7.18
CA LEU A 76 11.92 -4.80 7.75
C LEU A 76 12.34 -5.92 6.78
N MET A 77 12.30 -5.64 5.48
CA MET A 77 12.57 -6.65 4.44
C MET A 77 14.06 -6.76 4.08
N VAL A 78 14.90 -5.81 4.50
CA VAL A 78 16.34 -5.77 4.15
C VAL A 78 17.04 -7.07 4.51
N THR A 79 16.87 -7.53 5.76
CA THR A 79 17.53 -8.75 6.25
C THR A 79 16.94 -10.00 5.59
N LEU A 80 15.62 -10.05 5.43
CA LEU A 80 14.93 -11.16 4.76
C LEU A 80 15.41 -11.35 3.32
N VAL A 81 15.50 -10.27 2.54
CA VAL A 81 16.00 -10.32 1.16
C VAL A 81 17.47 -10.72 1.12
N LYS A 82 18.29 -10.16 2.02
CA LYS A 82 19.72 -10.45 2.06
C LYS A 82 20.01 -11.93 2.38
N GLU A 83 19.23 -12.53 3.27
CA GLU A 83 19.46 -13.90 3.73
C GLU A 83 18.72 -14.97 2.90
N HIS A 84 17.51 -14.65 2.40
CA HIS A 84 16.62 -15.63 1.78
C HIS A 84 16.19 -15.28 0.35
N GLY A 85 16.54 -14.08 -0.14
CA GLY A 85 16.24 -13.62 -1.49
C GLY A 85 14.84 -13.03 -1.69
N LEU A 86 14.59 -12.57 -2.92
CA LEU A 86 13.34 -11.90 -3.33
C LEU A 86 12.11 -12.80 -3.16
N GLN A 87 12.24 -14.10 -3.41
CA GLN A 87 11.12 -15.05 -3.37
C GLN A 87 10.51 -15.12 -1.97
N TYR A 88 11.34 -15.03 -0.93
CA TYR A 88 10.87 -15.01 0.46
C TYR A 88 10.18 -13.70 0.83
N LEU A 89 10.63 -12.55 0.27
CA LEU A 89 9.89 -11.29 0.40
C LEU A 89 8.48 -11.42 -0.19
N LEU A 90 8.35 -12.00 -1.39
CA LEU A 90 7.05 -12.19 -2.03
C LEU A 90 6.14 -13.12 -1.20
N ALA A 91 6.68 -14.24 -0.71
CA ALA A 91 5.95 -15.17 0.16
C ALA A 91 5.51 -14.50 1.47
N ALA A 92 6.40 -13.75 2.12
CA ALA A 92 6.09 -13.00 3.33
C ALA A 92 5.03 -11.91 3.09
N THR A 93 5.05 -11.26 1.93
CA THR A 93 4.06 -10.24 1.56
C THR A 93 2.67 -10.85 1.38
N LEU A 94 2.57 -12.00 0.71
CA LEU A 94 1.31 -12.74 0.59
C LEU A 94 0.79 -13.19 1.97
N LEU A 95 1.67 -13.75 2.81
CA LEU A 95 1.32 -14.15 4.16
C LEU A 95 0.85 -12.96 5.02
N THR A 96 1.51 -11.80 4.88
CA THR A 96 1.12 -10.55 5.53
C THR A 96 -0.31 -10.14 5.12
N GLY A 97 -0.64 -10.23 3.83
CA GLY A 97 -2.00 -9.96 3.34
C GLY A 97 -3.05 -10.90 3.94
N VAL A 98 -2.73 -12.19 4.06
CA VAL A 98 -3.62 -13.17 4.72
C VAL A 98 -3.83 -12.79 6.19
N PHE A 99 -2.78 -12.44 6.93
CA PHE A 99 -2.91 -11.99 8.31
C PHE A 99 -3.71 -10.70 8.45
N GLN A 100 -3.55 -9.75 7.54
CA GLN A 100 -4.35 -8.52 7.51
C GLN A 100 -5.84 -8.81 7.30
N ILE A 101 -6.18 -9.70 6.37
CA ILE A 101 -7.58 -10.12 6.13
C ILE A 101 -8.16 -10.81 7.37
N LEU A 102 -7.41 -11.72 8.00
CA LEU A 102 -7.84 -12.39 9.23
C LEU A 102 -8.04 -11.41 10.39
N ALA A 103 -7.12 -10.46 10.57
CA ALA A 103 -7.24 -9.42 11.59
C ALA A 103 -8.46 -8.52 11.34
N GLY A 104 -8.76 -8.21 10.07
CA GLY A 104 -9.97 -7.49 9.67
C GLY A 104 -11.25 -8.28 9.98
N PHE A 105 -11.27 -9.59 9.67
CA PHE A 105 -12.39 -10.48 9.96
C PHE A 105 -12.67 -10.59 11.48
N LEU A 106 -11.61 -10.69 12.28
CA LEU A 106 -11.68 -10.70 13.75
C LEU A 106 -11.95 -9.31 14.37
N LYS A 107 -12.10 -8.26 13.55
CA LYS A 107 -12.32 -6.87 13.98
C LYS A 107 -11.28 -6.34 14.97
N LEU A 108 -10.02 -6.74 14.79
CA LEU A 108 -8.92 -6.36 15.70
C LEU A 108 -8.53 -4.87 15.63
N GLY A 109 -9.09 -4.11 14.68
CA GLY A 109 -8.78 -2.69 14.50
C GLY A 109 -9.03 -1.83 15.74
N SER A 110 -10.02 -2.17 16.59
CA SER A 110 -10.28 -1.42 17.82
C SER A 110 -9.22 -1.64 18.91
N LEU A 111 -8.44 -2.72 18.83
CA LEU A 111 -7.36 -2.99 19.78
C LEU A 111 -6.11 -2.17 19.48
N MET A 112 -5.95 -1.67 18.25
CA MET A 112 -4.80 -0.84 17.86
C MET A 112 -4.65 0.44 18.68
N ARG A 113 -5.72 0.92 19.34
CA ARG A 113 -5.67 2.11 20.22
C ARG A 113 -4.82 1.95 21.48
N PHE A 114 -4.42 0.73 21.82
CA PHE A 114 -3.66 0.41 23.03
C PHE A 114 -2.16 0.26 22.77
N VAL A 115 -1.73 0.39 21.51
CA VAL A 115 -0.32 0.40 21.08
C VAL A 115 0.08 1.85 20.82
#